data_AF-A0A3M1VMM3-F1
#
_entry.id   AF-A0A3M1VMM3-F1
#
_cell.length_a   1.000
_cell.length_b   1.000
_cell.length_c   1.000
_cell.angle_alpha   90.00
_cell.angle_beta   90.00
_cell.angle_gamma   90.00
#
_symmetry.space_group_name_H-M   'P 1'
#
loop_
_entity.id
_entity.type
_entity.pdbx_description
1 polymer ?
#
loop_
_entity_poly.entity_id
_entity_poly.type
_entity_poly.pdbx_seq_one_letter_code
_entity_poly.pdbx_strand_id
1 'polypeptide(L)'
;MSKFTVGLICFSLLCLPACTALKKRPPEKADPFQAAAAKPLPPEKAKKVLKEAGNNWLYGPGLGKTAVNVGATVAFPPYGLYLLGKAALDMSGYESPELTDVLPEEDKKEVDKYYNRITSIPGKLAAEAAGEDFRDEKTASERIKKVLSE
;
A
#
# COMPACT_ATOMS: atom_id res chain seq x y z
N MET A 1 45.62 15.80 2.15
CA MET A 1 44.32 15.40 1.57
C MET A 1 43.26 15.57 2.64
N SER A 2 42.24 16.38 2.37
CA SER A 2 41.26 16.81 3.37
C SER A 2 40.32 15.67 3.76
N LYS A 3 40.03 15.51 5.06
CA LYS A 3 39.08 14.52 5.59
C LYS A 3 37.68 14.67 4.96
N PHE A 4 37.37 15.83 4.38
CA PHE A 4 36.14 16.09 3.62
C PHE A 4 36.06 15.31 2.29
N THR A 5 37.18 15.08 1.60
CA THR A 5 37.18 14.42 0.28
C THR A 5 36.95 12.91 0.39
N VAL A 6 37.38 12.29 1.49
CA VAL A 6 37.18 10.85 1.74
C VAL A 6 35.71 10.55 2.12
N GLY A 7 35.06 11.45 2.87
CA GLY A 7 33.65 11.30 3.23
C GLY A 7 32.69 11.38 2.04
N LEU A 8 32.97 12.29 1.07
CA LEU A 8 32.11 12.48 -0.10
C LEU A 8 32.14 11.27 -1.06
N ILE A 9 33.29 10.61 -1.18
CA ILE A 9 33.47 9.42 -2.03
C ILE A 9 32.79 8.19 -1.41
N CYS A 10 32.80 8.07 -0.08
CA CYS A 10 32.14 6.94 0.60
C CYS A 10 30.60 7.04 0.53
N PHE A 11 30.05 8.25 0.62
CA PHE A 11 28.61 8.48 0.50
C PHE A 11 28.08 8.22 -0.92
N SER A 12 28.85 8.55 -1.96
CA SER A 12 28.45 8.28 -3.35
C SER A 12 28.53 6.79 -3.70
N LEU A 13 29.51 6.04 -3.17
CA LEU A 13 29.63 4.59 -3.39
C LEU A 13 28.54 3.77 -2.68
N LEU A 14 28.01 4.22 -1.54
CA LEU A 14 26.92 3.54 -0.82
C LEU A 14 25.53 3.78 -1.44
N CYS A 15 25.33 4.91 -2.13
CA CYS A 15 24.03 5.26 -2.74
C CYS A 15 23.81 4.65 -4.13
N LEU A 16 24.86 4.28 -4.86
CA LEU A 16 24.76 3.69 -6.20
C LEU A 16 24.08 2.30 -6.26
N PRO A 17 24.30 1.34 -5.34
CA PRO A 17 23.65 0.03 -5.40
C PRO A 17 22.14 0.08 -5.08
N ALA A 18 21.67 1.11 -4.37
CA ALA A 18 20.24 1.26 -4.06
C ALA A 18 19.39 1.47 -5.32
N CYS A 19 19.93 2.15 -6.34
CA CYS A 19 19.20 2.39 -7.60
C CYS A 19 19.06 1.12 -8.47
N THR A 20 19.93 0.12 -8.31
CA THR A 20 19.87 -1.13 -9.11
C THR A 20 18.90 -2.16 -8.51
N ALA A 21 18.59 -2.05 -7.21
CA ALA A 21 17.66 -2.94 -6.51
C ALA A 21 16.19 -2.55 -6.71
N LEU A 22 15.91 -1.33 -7.20
CA LEU A 22 14.55 -0.83 -7.43
C LEU A 22 13.94 -1.44 -8.69
N LYS A 23 13.10 -2.46 -8.50
CA LYS A 23 12.30 -3.05 -9.58
C LYS A 23 11.06 -2.22 -9.85
N LYS A 24 10.88 -1.82 -11.11
CA LYS A 24 9.57 -1.28 -11.56
C LYS A 24 8.51 -2.37 -11.41
N ARG A 25 7.34 -1.98 -10.91
CA ARG A 25 6.23 -2.90 -10.75
C ARG A 25 5.74 -3.39 -12.11
N PRO A 26 5.58 -4.70 -12.34
CA PRO A 26 4.93 -5.19 -13.54
C PRO A 26 3.47 -4.72 -13.57
N PRO A 27 2.93 -4.36 -14.76
CA PRO A 27 1.57 -3.83 -14.88
C PRO A 27 0.48 -4.80 -14.39
N GLU A 28 0.76 -6.10 -14.37
CA GLU A 28 -0.13 -7.15 -13.86
C GLU A 28 -0.28 -7.13 -12.33
N LYS A 29 0.72 -6.63 -11.60
CA LYS A 29 0.71 -6.48 -10.13
C LYS A 29 0.35 -5.07 -9.68
N ALA A 30 0.03 -4.16 -10.60
CA ALA A 30 -0.32 -2.80 -10.26
C ALA A 30 -1.65 -2.79 -9.49
N ASP A 31 -1.65 -2.11 -8.34
CA ASP A 31 -2.87 -1.86 -7.59
C ASP A 31 -3.85 -1.04 -8.48
N PRO A 32 -5.17 -1.29 -8.43
CA PRO A 32 -6.15 -0.49 -9.17
C PRO A 32 -5.97 1.03 -9.04
N PHE A 33 -5.50 1.52 -7.88
CA PHE A 33 -5.20 2.94 -7.67
C PHE A 33 -3.94 3.41 -8.41
N GLN A 34 -2.92 2.57 -8.50
CA GLN A 34 -1.72 2.88 -9.27
C GLN A 34 -1.99 2.80 -10.78
N ALA A 35 -2.83 1.85 -11.21
CA ALA A 35 -3.30 1.78 -12.59
C ALA A 35 -4.12 3.03 -12.97
N ALA A 36 -4.93 3.55 -12.04
CA ALA A 36 -5.66 4.81 -12.19
C ALA A 36 -4.75 6.05 -12.23
N ALA A 37 -3.60 6.03 -11.55
CA ALA A 37 -2.63 7.13 -11.56
C ALA A 37 -1.74 7.15 -12.82
N ALA A 38 -1.53 6.00 -13.46
CA ALA A 38 -0.67 5.87 -14.65
C ALA A 38 -1.27 6.47 -15.92
N LYS A 39 -2.59 6.68 -15.98
CA LYS A 39 -3.28 7.33 -17.10
C LYS A 39 -4.18 8.45 -16.57
N PRO A 40 -4.15 9.66 -17.15
CA PRO A 40 -5.07 10.72 -16.76
C PRO A 40 -6.50 10.25 -17.01
N LEU A 41 -7.26 10.05 -15.93
CA LEU A 41 -8.66 9.68 -15.99
C LEU A 41 -9.52 10.92 -16.23
N PRO A 42 -10.63 10.80 -16.98
CA PRO A 42 -11.67 11.82 -17.00
C PRO A 42 -12.13 12.15 -15.58
N PRO A 43 -12.47 13.42 -15.27
CA PRO A 43 -12.88 13.84 -13.92
C PRO A 43 -14.01 12.98 -13.33
N GLU A 44 -14.97 12.58 -14.17
CA GLU A 44 -16.08 11.72 -13.78
C GLU A 44 -15.64 10.31 -13.35
N LYS A 45 -14.66 9.72 -14.05
CA LYS A 45 -14.10 8.40 -13.68
C LYS A 45 -13.25 8.52 -12.42
N ALA A 46 -12.45 9.57 -12.29
CA ALA A 46 -11.65 9.83 -11.09
C ALA A 46 -12.53 9.95 -9.83
N LYS A 47 -13.67 10.67 -9.93
CA LYS A 47 -14.63 10.79 -8.82
C LYS A 47 -15.24 9.45 -8.43
N LYS A 48 -15.60 8.60 -9.40
CA LYS A 48 -16.11 7.24 -9.12
C LYS A 48 -15.05 6.37 -8.45
N VAL A 49 -13.81 6.38 -8.96
CA VAL A 49 -12.69 5.63 -8.37
C VAL A 49 -12.42 6.09 -6.94
N LEU A 50 -12.35 7.40 -6.68
CA LEU A 50 -12.16 7.95 -5.33
C LEU A 50 -13.32 7.59 -4.40
N LYS A 51 -14.55 7.61 -4.89
CA LYS A 51 -15.72 7.20 -4.09
C LYS A 51 -15.65 5.72 -3.73
N GLU A 52 -15.33 4.85 -4.68
CA GLU A 52 -15.16 3.41 -4.40
C GLU A 52 -13.96 3.15 -3.48
N ALA A 53 -12.87 3.93 -3.62
CA ALA A 53 -11.71 3.90 -2.73
C ALA A 53 -12.10 4.25 -1.29
N GLY A 54 -12.77 5.37 -1.11
CA GLY A 54 -13.19 5.86 0.20
C GLY A 54 -14.16 4.89 0.86
N ASN A 55 -15.13 4.38 0.10
CA ASN A 55 -16.06 3.37 0.59
C ASN A 55 -15.35 2.07 0.97
N ASN A 56 -14.36 1.61 0.19
CA ASN A 56 -13.57 0.45 0.55
C ASN A 56 -12.68 0.71 1.79
N TRP A 57 -12.15 1.93 1.93
CA TRP A 57 -11.36 2.28 3.09
C TRP A 57 -12.22 2.29 4.37
N LEU A 58 -13.42 2.89 4.31
CA LEU A 58 -14.35 2.99 5.43
C LEU A 58 -15.04 1.66 5.77
N TYR A 59 -15.61 0.99 4.77
CA TYR A 59 -16.48 -0.19 4.93
C TYR A 59 -15.76 -1.51 4.60
N GLY A 60 -14.46 -1.46 4.31
CA GLY A 60 -13.61 -2.62 4.11
C GLY A 60 -12.51 -2.70 5.17
N PRO A 61 -11.43 -3.47 4.94
CA PRO A 61 -10.36 -3.61 5.91
C PRO A 61 -9.49 -2.36 6.08
N GLY A 62 -9.69 -1.32 5.25
CA GLY A 62 -8.83 -0.13 5.21
C GLY A 62 -8.72 0.57 6.57
N LEU A 63 -9.84 0.80 7.24
CA LEU A 63 -9.87 1.49 8.53
C LEU A 63 -9.11 0.72 9.61
N GLY A 64 -9.26 -0.61 9.67
CA GLY A 64 -8.49 -1.43 10.61
C GLY A 64 -7.01 -1.54 10.25
N LYS A 65 -6.66 -1.64 8.95
CA LYS A 65 -5.25 -1.59 8.50
C LYS A 65 -4.61 -0.25 8.90
N THR A 66 -5.32 0.87 8.73
CA THR A 66 -4.85 2.19 9.18
C THR A 66 -4.68 2.25 10.70
N ALA A 67 -5.65 1.77 11.47
CA ALA A 67 -5.58 1.76 12.93
C ALA A 67 -4.37 0.94 13.43
N VAL A 68 -4.13 -0.24 12.86
CA VAL A 68 -2.96 -1.07 13.20
C VAL A 68 -1.66 -0.37 12.82
N ASN A 69 -1.58 0.24 11.64
CA ASN A 69 -0.38 0.95 11.21
C ASN A 69 -0.07 2.18 12.08
N VAL A 70 -1.08 2.95 12.48
CA VAL A 70 -0.91 4.07 13.40
C VAL A 70 -0.48 3.57 14.77
N GLY A 71 -1.15 2.54 15.30
CA GLY A 71 -0.78 1.91 16.58
C GLY A 71 0.67 1.39 16.56
N ALA A 72 1.07 0.71 15.49
CA ALA A 72 2.43 0.22 15.30
C ALA A 72 3.43 1.37 15.19
N THR A 73 3.08 2.49 14.54
CA THR A 73 3.93 3.68 14.47
C THR A 73 4.12 4.33 15.84
N VAL A 74 3.07 4.38 16.67
CA VAL A 74 3.18 4.91 18.04
C VAL A 74 4.01 3.98 18.92
N ALA A 75 3.80 2.66 18.84
CA ALA A 75 4.52 1.67 19.63
C ALA A 75 5.99 1.51 19.18
N PHE A 76 6.25 1.66 17.89
CA PHE A 76 7.57 1.55 17.28
C PHE A 76 7.75 2.65 16.22
N PRO A 77 8.17 3.87 16.63
CA PRO A 77 8.32 5.03 15.74
C PRO A 77 9.11 4.78 14.44
N PRO A 78 10.17 3.94 14.42
CA PRO A 78 10.85 3.62 13.16
C PRO A 78 9.93 3.01 12.08
N TYR A 79 8.82 2.35 12.45
CA TYR A 79 7.84 1.83 11.50
C TYR A 79 7.19 2.94 10.67
N GLY A 80 7.04 4.15 11.21
CA GLY A 80 6.52 5.29 10.46
C GLY A 80 7.40 5.67 9.27
N LEU A 81 8.73 5.59 9.42
CA LEU A 81 9.67 5.81 8.32
C LEU A 81 9.53 4.73 7.25
N TYR A 82 9.32 3.47 7.66
CA TYR A 82 9.03 2.37 6.73
C TYR A 82 7.75 2.64 5.94
N LEU A 83 6.66 3.05 6.59
CA LEU A 83 5.39 3.36 5.92
C LEU A 83 5.52 4.53 4.94
N LEU A 84 6.25 5.58 5.32
CA LEU A 84 6.52 6.72 4.43
C LEU A 84 7.38 6.32 3.23
N GLY A 85 8.40 5.49 3.43
CA GLY A 85 9.22 4.93 2.36
C GLY A 85 8.40 4.06 1.41
N LYS A 86 7.56 3.18 1.95
CA LYS A 86 6.63 2.34 1.18
C LYS A 86 5.68 3.20 0.34
N ALA A 87 5.08 4.23 0.92
CA ALA A 87 4.19 5.14 0.20
C ALA A 87 4.92 5.89 -0.93
N ALA A 88 6.16 6.35 -0.70
CA ALA A 88 6.96 7.00 -1.73
C ALA A 88 7.30 6.05 -2.90
N LEU A 89 7.62 4.79 -2.62
CA LEU A 89 7.85 3.76 -3.64
C LEU A 89 6.57 3.42 -4.42
N ASP A 90 5.45 3.30 -3.72
CA ASP A 90 4.14 3.05 -4.33
C ASP A 90 3.71 4.18 -5.26
N MET A 91 3.94 5.44 -4.85
CA MET A 91 3.63 6.63 -5.67
C MET A 91 4.54 6.77 -6.89
N SER A 92 5.77 6.28 -6.81
CA SER A 92 6.73 6.31 -7.91
C SER A 92 6.61 5.11 -8.86
N GLY A 93 5.69 4.17 -8.59
CA GLY A 93 5.43 2.99 -9.43
C GLY A 93 6.44 1.85 -9.28
N TYR A 94 7.20 1.84 -8.19
CA TYR A 94 8.14 0.77 -7.86
C TYR A 94 7.46 -0.34 -7.05
N GLU A 95 8.05 -1.54 -7.04
CA GLU A 95 7.65 -2.58 -6.10
C GLU A 95 8.05 -2.17 -4.69
N SER A 96 7.08 -2.18 -3.80
CA SER A 96 7.29 -1.94 -2.38
C SER A 96 7.46 -3.28 -1.67
N PRO A 97 8.64 -3.57 -1.09
CA PRO A 97 8.83 -4.83 -0.38
C PRO A 97 7.94 -4.87 0.86
N GLU A 98 7.17 -5.94 0.99
CA GLU A 98 6.41 -6.23 2.20
C GLU A 98 7.29 -6.99 3.18
N LEU A 99 7.14 -6.73 4.48
CA LEU A 99 7.89 -7.46 5.50
C LEU A 99 7.59 -8.98 5.45
N THR A 100 6.40 -9.34 4.96
CA THR A 100 5.95 -10.72 4.75
C THR A 100 6.55 -11.37 3.51
N ASP A 101 7.19 -10.63 2.60
CA ASP A 101 7.82 -11.21 1.40
C ASP A 101 9.10 -12.00 1.72
N VAL A 102 9.62 -11.86 2.95
CA VAL A 102 10.78 -12.64 3.43
C VAL A 102 10.35 -14.02 3.97
N LEU A 103 9.06 -14.19 4.25
CA LEU A 103 8.52 -15.44 4.78
C LEU A 103 8.26 -16.48 3.66
N PRO A 104 8.32 -17.78 3.96
CA PRO A 104 7.81 -18.83 3.09
C PRO A 104 6.34 -18.58 2.68
N GLU A 105 5.93 -19.04 1.50
CA GLU A 105 4.58 -18.75 0.97
C GLU A 105 3.45 -19.27 1.87
N GLU A 106 3.67 -20.40 2.53
CA GLU A 106 2.72 -21.00 3.48
C GLU A 106 2.46 -20.07 4.67
N ASP A 107 3.55 -19.58 5.27
CA ASP A 107 3.51 -18.69 6.44
C ASP A 107 2.94 -17.33 6.06
N LYS A 108 3.28 -16.82 4.87
CA LYS A 108 2.72 -15.56 4.35
C LYS A 108 1.19 -15.61 4.28
N LYS A 109 0.62 -16.69 3.72
CA LYS A 109 -0.85 -16.85 3.61
C LYS A 109 -1.51 -16.92 4.97
N GLU A 110 -0.86 -17.57 5.94
CA GLU A 110 -1.39 -17.68 7.29
C GLU A 110 -1.38 -16.32 8.02
N VAL A 111 -0.26 -15.60 7.98
CA VAL A 111 -0.15 -14.24 8.56
C VAL A 111 -1.15 -13.30 7.91
N ASP A 112 -1.25 -13.29 6.57
CA ASP A 112 -2.19 -12.44 5.85
C ASP A 112 -3.64 -12.75 6.24
N LYS A 113 -3.98 -14.03 6.44
CA LYS A 113 -5.33 -14.44 6.87
C LYS A 113 -5.66 -13.91 8.27
N TYR A 114 -4.75 -14.04 9.23
CA TYR A 114 -4.97 -13.51 10.59
C TYR A 114 -5.01 -11.98 10.61
N TYR A 115 -4.08 -11.35 9.90
CA TYR A 115 -4.01 -9.91 9.79
C TYR A 115 -5.30 -9.34 9.19
N ASN A 116 -5.78 -9.92 8.08
CA ASN A 116 -7.04 -9.53 7.45
C ASN A 116 -8.24 -9.78 8.36
N ARG A 117 -8.23 -10.86 9.16
CA ARG A 117 -9.28 -11.12 10.14
C ARG A 117 -9.38 -10.00 11.17
N ILE A 118 -8.25 -9.56 11.74
CA ILE A 118 -8.22 -8.51 12.77
C ILE A 118 -8.57 -7.14 12.17
N THR A 119 -7.94 -6.80 11.05
CA THR A 119 -8.12 -5.50 10.39
C THR A 119 -9.50 -5.33 9.73
N SER A 120 -10.22 -6.41 9.47
CA SER A 120 -11.61 -6.33 8.97
C SER A 120 -12.64 -5.97 10.05
N ILE A 121 -12.33 -6.14 11.35
CA ILE A 121 -13.31 -5.92 12.43
C ILE A 121 -13.84 -4.47 12.42
N PRO A 122 -12.99 -3.42 12.40
CA PRO A 122 -13.48 -2.05 12.39
C PRO A 122 -14.32 -1.72 11.15
N GLY A 123 -13.93 -2.24 9.98
CA GLY A 123 -14.67 -2.04 8.74
C GLY A 123 -16.05 -2.71 8.76
N LYS A 124 -16.16 -3.91 9.34
CA LYS A 124 -17.44 -4.60 9.52
C LYS A 124 -18.37 -3.81 10.42
N LEU A 125 -17.86 -3.29 11.54
CA LEU A 125 -18.64 -2.45 12.46
C LEU A 125 -19.09 -1.15 11.79
N ALA A 126 -18.22 -0.50 11.02
CA ALA A 126 -18.55 0.71 10.28
C ALA A 126 -19.60 0.45 9.18
N ALA A 127 -19.47 -0.65 8.45
CA ALA A 127 -20.42 -1.06 7.42
C ALA A 127 -21.80 -1.36 8.03
N GLU A 128 -21.84 -2.13 9.11
CA GLU A 128 -23.07 -2.44 9.85
C GLU A 128 -23.74 -1.19 10.41
N ALA A 129 -22.97 -0.27 11.03
CA ALA A 129 -23.51 0.99 11.54
C ALA A 129 -24.05 1.92 10.45
N ALA A 130 -23.50 1.84 9.24
CA ALA A 130 -23.92 2.64 8.08
C ALA A 130 -25.02 1.97 7.24
N GLY A 131 -25.38 0.71 7.54
CA GLY A 131 -26.30 -0.08 6.70
C GLY A 131 -25.72 -0.43 5.32
N GLU A 132 -24.40 -0.43 5.19
CA GLU A 132 -23.66 -0.77 3.96
C GLU A 132 -23.10 -2.19 4.05
N ASP A 133 -22.89 -2.84 2.91
CA ASP A 133 -22.26 -4.16 2.87
C ASP A 133 -20.75 -4.05 3.13
N PHE A 134 -20.21 -4.94 3.97
CA PHE A 134 -18.77 -5.05 4.18
C PHE A 134 -18.06 -5.43 2.87
N ARG A 135 -17.02 -4.68 2.52
CA ARG A 135 -16.28 -4.86 1.26
C ARG A 135 -14.95 -5.54 1.53
N ASP A 136 -14.84 -6.80 1.11
CA ASP A 136 -13.54 -7.48 1.11
C ASP A 136 -12.62 -6.95 0.01
N GLU A 137 -11.32 -7.20 0.15
CA GLU A 137 -10.27 -6.67 -0.73
C GLU A 137 -10.40 -7.14 -2.19
N LYS A 138 -10.97 -8.34 -2.42
CA LYS A 138 -11.21 -8.84 -3.79
C LYS A 138 -12.42 -8.11 -4.40
N THR A 139 -13.53 -8.05 -3.68
CA THR A 139 -14.75 -7.36 -4.10
C THR A 139 -14.48 -5.89 -4.42
N ALA A 140 -13.67 -5.21 -3.59
CA ALA A 140 -13.29 -3.83 -3.82
C ALA A 140 -12.41 -3.67 -5.07
N SER A 141 -11.40 -4.53 -5.22
CA SER A 141 -10.51 -4.51 -6.38
C SER A 141 -11.27 -4.74 -7.69
N GLU A 142 -12.23 -5.66 -7.70
CA GLU A 142 -13.08 -5.94 -8.86
C GLU A 142 -13.97 -4.75 -9.21
N ARG A 143 -14.57 -4.07 -8.23
CA ARG A 143 -15.40 -2.87 -8.45
C ARG A 143 -14.58 -1.73 -9.05
N ILE A 144 -13.37 -1.50 -8.55
CA ILE A 144 -12.49 -0.45 -9.09
C ILE A 144 -12.03 -0.81 -10.52
N LYS A 145 -11.64 -2.08 -10.77
CA LYS A 145 -11.30 -2.55 -12.12
C LYS A 145 -12.45 -2.36 -13.10
N LYS A 146 -13.69 -2.65 -12.68
CA LYS A 146 -14.88 -2.43 -13.49
C LYS A 146 -15.04 -0.95 -13.88
N VAL A 147 -14.89 -0.03 -12.92
CA VAL A 147 -14.95 1.42 -13.17
C VAL A 147 -13.83 1.91 -14.10
N LEU A 148 -12.66 1.27 -14.08
CA LEU A 148 -11.54 1.59 -14.98
C LEU A 148 -11.73 1.02 -16.40
N SER A 149 -12.51 -0.04 -16.56
CA SER A 149 -12.80 -0.67 -17.87
C SER A 149 -14.01 -0.10 -18.60
N GLU A 150 -14.98 0.45 -17.87
CA GLU A 150 -16.00 1.37 -18.40
C GLU A 150 -15.33 2.67 -18.84
#